data_AF-A0A379JK48-F1
#
_entry.id   AF-A0A379JK48-F1
#
_cell.length_a   1.000
_cell.length_b   1.000
_cell.length_c   1.000
_cell.angle_alpha   90.00
_cell.angle_beta   90.00
_cell.angle_gamma   90.00
#
_symmetry.space_group_name_H-M   'P 1'
#
loop_
_entity.id
_entity.type
_entity.pdbx_description
1 polymer ?
#
loop_
_entity_poly.entity_id
_entity_poly.type
_entity_poly.pdbx_seq_one_letter_code
_entity_poly.pdbx_strand_id
1 'polypeptide(L)'
;MSGDIIDELTWRGLIAQSTDLDALRADLAKGPLTLYAGFDPTAASLHAGHLVPLLTLKRFQQAGHRPIVLAGGATGLIGDPRDVGERTMNSTDTVAEWAGRIRSQLERFVDLDDSPTGAIIANNMDWTGPLSAVAFLRDIGKHFSINVMLARDTVKRRLESDGMSYTEFSYMLLQANDFVQLRRNYGCRLQVGGSDQWGNIIAGVELNRRVDSESVHALTTPLVTSADGKKFGKSTGGGSLWLDPEMTSPYAWYQYFVNTADADVVRYLRWFTFLTKEELDELEQATVERPHAREAQRRLAAEMTTLVHGEEHTRAVQLASQALFGRGELRELDESTLAAALTEAAVEGKVAEADGTATIVDLLVASGLCESRGAARRAVNEGGASVNNERVSDLEWTPAEGDYLHGRWLVLRRGKKNFAGVRRAG
;
A
#
# COMPACT_ATOMS: atom_id res chain seq x y z
N MET A 1 3.23 -5.13 24.41
CA MET A 1 2.07 -4.22 24.43
C MET A 1 1.14 -4.70 25.54
N SER A 2 1.06 -3.99 26.67
CA SER A 2 0.20 -4.34 27.82
C SER A 2 -0.74 -3.19 28.20
N GLY A 3 -1.09 -2.34 27.23
CA GLY A 3 -1.99 -1.20 27.39
C GLY A 3 -3.29 -1.39 26.62
N ASP A 4 -4.32 -0.63 27.01
CA ASP A 4 -5.60 -0.55 26.31
C ASP A 4 -5.38 -0.20 24.83
N ILE A 5 -6.01 -0.95 23.91
CA ILE A 5 -5.90 -0.72 22.45
C ILE A 5 -6.32 0.69 22.06
N ILE A 6 -7.25 1.32 22.77
CA ILE A 6 -7.66 2.70 22.50
C ILE A 6 -6.54 3.66 22.88
N ASP A 7 -5.79 3.41 23.95
CA ASP A 7 -4.62 4.22 24.30
C ASP A 7 -3.53 4.08 23.22
N GLU A 8 -3.28 2.84 22.77
CA GLU A 8 -2.34 2.54 21.70
C GLU A 8 -2.65 3.32 20.41
N LEU A 9 -3.91 3.31 19.98
CA LEU A 9 -4.34 4.07 18.80
C LEU A 9 -4.32 5.58 19.03
N THR A 10 -4.63 6.03 20.25
CA THR A 10 -4.66 7.45 20.60
C THR A 10 -3.26 8.06 20.53
N TRP A 11 -2.26 7.48 21.20
CA TRP A 11 -0.91 8.06 21.20
C TRP A 11 -0.24 7.98 19.83
N ARG A 12 -0.57 6.96 19.03
CA ARG A 12 -0.13 6.87 17.63
C ARG A 12 -0.79 7.92 16.74
N GLY A 13 -1.90 8.51 17.19
CA GLY A 13 -2.71 9.44 16.40
C GLY A 13 -3.45 8.73 15.28
N LEU A 14 -3.93 7.51 15.52
CA LEU A 14 -4.66 6.67 14.55
C LEU A 14 -6.18 6.77 14.67
N ILE A 15 -6.71 7.59 15.59
CA ILE A 15 -8.14 7.87 15.71
C ILE A 15 -8.42 9.24 15.07
N ALA A 16 -9.09 9.24 13.92
CA ALA A 16 -9.54 10.47 13.26
C ALA A 16 -10.94 10.87 13.75
N GLN A 17 -11.88 9.94 13.74
CA GLN A 17 -13.22 10.09 14.30
C GLN A 17 -13.66 8.77 14.93
N SER A 18 -14.55 8.82 15.89
CA SER A 18 -15.17 7.63 16.46
C SER A 18 -16.57 7.92 16.97
N THR A 19 -17.36 6.87 17.19
CA THR A 19 -18.45 6.92 18.17
C THR A 19 -17.90 7.11 19.58
N ASP A 20 -18.76 7.10 20.59
CA ASP A 20 -18.37 7.23 21.99
C ASP A 20 -17.26 6.23 22.38
N LEU A 21 -16.09 6.77 22.75
CA LEU A 21 -14.91 5.99 23.11
C LEU A 21 -15.05 5.29 24.45
N ASP A 22 -15.78 5.87 25.40
CA ASP A 22 -15.99 5.27 26.72
C ASP A 22 -16.91 4.05 26.59
N ALA A 23 -17.95 4.16 25.76
CA ALA A 23 -18.81 3.02 25.44
C ALA A 23 -18.03 1.90 24.71
N LEU A 24 -17.15 2.25 23.77
CA LEU A 24 -16.29 1.29 23.08
C LEU A 24 -15.32 0.60 24.05
N ARG A 25 -14.65 1.35 24.93
CA ARG A 25 -13.78 0.78 25.99
C ARG A 25 -14.54 -0.17 26.89
N ALA A 26 -15.76 0.17 27.29
CA ALA A 26 -16.59 -0.69 28.11
C ALA A 26 -16.92 -2.03 27.42
N ASP A 27 -17.09 -2.05 26.10
CA ASP A 27 -17.30 -3.29 25.35
C ASP A 27 -16.00 -4.09 25.15
N LEU A 28 -14.88 -3.42 24.87
CA LEU A 28 -13.56 -4.06 24.77
C LEU A 28 -13.13 -4.72 26.08
N ALA A 29 -13.51 -4.13 27.23
CA ALA A 29 -13.22 -4.67 28.56
C ALA A 29 -14.01 -5.95 28.90
N LYS A 30 -15.10 -6.24 28.20
CA LYS A 30 -15.91 -7.46 28.41
C LYS A 30 -15.27 -8.72 27.83
N GLY A 31 -14.30 -8.58 26.92
CA GLY A 31 -13.61 -9.68 26.26
C GLY A 31 -13.31 -9.40 24.78
N PRO A 32 -12.94 -10.44 24.01
CA PRO A 32 -12.63 -10.30 22.59
C PRO A 32 -13.80 -9.70 21.80
N LEU A 33 -13.62 -8.47 21.31
CA LEU A 33 -14.54 -7.81 20.40
C LEU A 33 -14.25 -8.24 18.97
N THR A 34 -15.31 -8.49 18.19
CA THR A 34 -15.16 -8.71 16.74
C THR A 34 -15.31 -7.38 16.01
N LEU A 35 -14.35 -7.04 15.16
CA LEU A 35 -14.33 -5.81 14.37
C LEU A 35 -14.11 -6.12 12.89
N TYR A 36 -14.42 -5.18 11.99
CA TYR A 36 -14.14 -5.37 10.57
C TYR A 36 -13.65 -4.11 9.85
N ALA A 37 -12.93 -4.32 8.75
CA ALA A 37 -12.67 -3.31 7.73
C ALA A 37 -13.05 -3.86 6.35
N GLY A 38 -13.65 -3.02 5.52
CA GLY A 38 -14.07 -3.37 4.16
C GLY A 38 -13.07 -2.92 3.10
N PHE A 39 -12.85 -3.76 2.09
CA PHE A 39 -11.98 -3.48 0.95
C PHE A 39 -12.68 -3.89 -0.35
N ASP A 40 -12.96 -2.90 -1.19
CA ASP A 40 -13.54 -3.14 -2.51
C ASP A 40 -12.44 -3.57 -3.51
N PRO A 41 -12.61 -4.72 -4.19
CA PRO A 41 -11.68 -5.19 -5.21
C PRO A 41 -11.81 -4.32 -6.47
N THR A 42 -11.03 -3.24 -6.52
CA THR A 42 -10.96 -2.33 -7.68
C THR A 42 -9.82 -2.68 -8.65
N ALA A 43 -8.91 -3.56 -8.23
CA ALA A 43 -7.79 -4.07 -9.01
C ALA A 43 -7.38 -5.45 -8.49
N ALA A 44 -6.45 -6.10 -9.20
CA ALA A 44 -5.92 -7.43 -8.87
C ALA A 44 -5.12 -7.50 -7.56
N SER A 45 -4.75 -6.35 -6.97
CA SER A 45 -3.92 -6.25 -5.79
C SER A 45 -4.39 -5.11 -4.88
N LEU A 46 -4.12 -5.22 -3.59
CA LEU A 46 -4.14 -4.08 -2.68
C LEU A 46 -2.96 -3.14 -3.00
N HIS A 47 -3.06 -1.90 -2.55
CA HIS A 47 -2.01 -0.90 -2.64
C HIS A 47 -1.77 -0.21 -1.29
N ALA A 48 -0.71 0.60 -1.20
CA ALA A 48 -0.29 1.29 0.03
C ALA A 48 -1.41 2.08 0.74
N GLY A 49 -2.40 2.61 0.01
CA GLY A 49 -3.57 3.26 0.60
C GLY A 49 -4.42 2.39 1.55
N HIS A 50 -4.33 1.07 1.46
CA HIS A 50 -5.06 0.13 2.33
C HIS A 50 -4.28 -0.23 3.61
N LEU A 51 -3.01 0.18 3.72
CA LEU A 51 -2.14 -0.24 4.82
C LEU A 51 -2.65 0.21 6.19
N VAL A 52 -3.13 1.44 6.32
CA VAL A 52 -3.56 1.96 7.64
C VAL A 52 -4.74 1.15 8.21
N PRO A 53 -5.85 0.94 7.48
CA PRO A 53 -6.92 0.07 7.98
C PRO A 53 -6.46 -1.37 8.27
N LEU A 54 -5.64 -1.97 7.40
CA LEU A 54 -5.13 -3.34 7.60
C LEU A 54 -4.25 -3.48 8.85
N LEU A 55 -3.35 -2.53 9.06
CA LEU A 55 -2.50 -2.50 10.24
C LEU A 55 -3.28 -2.19 11.51
N THR A 56 -4.34 -1.39 11.42
CA THR A 56 -5.27 -1.20 12.53
C THR A 56 -5.94 -2.52 12.90
N LEU A 57 -6.44 -3.30 11.92
CA LEU A 57 -6.95 -4.65 12.20
C LEU A 57 -5.91 -5.54 12.90
N LYS A 58 -4.66 -5.51 12.42
CA LYS A 58 -3.54 -6.24 13.05
C LYS A 58 -3.30 -5.80 14.50
N ARG A 59 -3.35 -4.50 14.80
CA ARG A 59 -3.22 -3.97 16.17
C ARG A 59 -4.34 -4.47 17.09
N PHE A 60 -5.58 -4.48 16.60
CA PHE A 60 -6.69 -5.06 17.36
C PHE A 60 -6.49 -6.56 17.59
N GLN A 61 -6.00 -7.31 16.59
CA GLN A 61 -5.70 -8.73 16.74
C GLN A 61 -4.63 -8.99 17.81
N GLN A 62 -3.53 -8.23 17.77
CA GLN A 62 -2.46 -8.30 18.77
C GLN A 62 -2.93 -7.89 20.18
N ALA A 63 -4.00 -7.10 20.28
CA ALA A 63 -4.66 -6.75 21.54
C ALA A 63 -5.70 -7.80 22.00
N GLY A 64 -5.84 -8.93 21.30
CA GLY A 64 -6.74 -10.02 21.67
C GLY A 64 -8.17 -9.87 21.14
N HIS A 65 -8.36 -9.12 20.06
CA HIS A 65 -9.65 -8.96 19.39
C HIS A 65 -9.68 -9.71 18.06
N ARG A 66 -10.88 -9.89 17.49
CA ARG A 66 -11.05 -10.70 16.27
C ARG A 66 -11.32 -9.83 15.05
N PRO A 67 -10.34 -9.65 14.14
CA PRO A 67 -10.56 -8.88 12.94
C PRO A 67 -11.33 -9.69 11.87
N ILE A 68 -12.19 -9.00 11.13
CA ILE A 68 -12.80 -9.47 9.90
C ILE A 68 -12.29 -8.58 8.77
N VAL A 69 -11.71 -9.21 7.75
CA VAL A 69 -11.46 -8.52 6.48
C VAL A 69 -12.63 -8.80 5.56
N LEU A 70 -13.41 -7.77 5.25
CA LEU A 70 -14.55 -7.88 4.34
C LEU A 70 -14.11 -7.55 2.91
N ALA A 71 -14.10 -8.55 2.05
CA ALA A 71 -14.01 -8.36 0.61
C ALA A 71 -15.35 -7.85 0.06
N GLY A 72 -15.31 -6.69 -0.59
CA GLY A 72 -16.46 -6.05 -1.20
C GLY A 72 -16.84 -6.65 -2.56
N GLY A 73 -17.13 -7.95 -2.63
CA GLY A 73 -17.49 -8.61 -3.89
C GLY A 73 -18.72 -7.99 -4.58
N ALA A 74 -19.75 -7.64 -3.81
CA ALA A 74 -20.95 -6.97 -4.32
C ALA A 74 -20.76 -5.46 -4.45
N THR A 75 -20.20 -4.81 -3.43
CA THR A 75 -19.93 -3.36 -3.42
C THR A 75 -18.96 -2.95 -4.53
N GLY A 76 -18.00 -3.80 -4.88
CA GLY A 76 -17.07 -3.60 -5.99
C GLY A 76 -17.73 -3.63 -7.38
N LEU A 77 -18.87 -4.31 -7.55
CA LEU A 77 -19.66 -4.28 -8.79
C LEU A 77 -20.49 -3.00 -8.94
N ILE A 78 -20.75 -2.30 -7.83
CA ILE A 78 -21.52 -1.05 -7.78
C ILE A 78 -20.59 0.16 -7.83
N GLY A 79 -19.55 0.14 -6.99
CA GLY A 79 -18.53 1.17 -6.86
C GLY A 79 -18.90 2.30 -5.90
N ASP A 80 -18.06 2.54 -4.88
CA ASP A 80 -18.19 3.70 -3.99
C ASP A 80 -18.07 5.02 -4.76
N PRO A 81 -19.05 5.94 -4.67
CA PRO A 81 -19.02 7.22 -5.38
C PRO A 81 -17.73 8.00 -5.13
N ARG A 82 -17.07 8.43 -6.20
CA ARG A 82 -15.89 9.29 -6.14
C ARG A 82 -16.29 10.75 -6.26
N ASP A 83 -15.40 11.67 -5.87
CA ASP A 83 -15.61 13.11 -6.02
C ASP A 83 -15.77 13.54 -7.50
N VAL A 84 -15.21 12.76 -8.45
CA VAL A 84 -15.21 13.05 -9.88
C VAL A 84 -15.36 11.76 -10.68
N GLY A 85 -16.24 11.78 -11.69
CA GLY A 85 -16.47 10.67 -12.62
C GLY A 85 -17.14 9.42 -12.01
N GLU A 86 -17.89 8.68 -12.82
CA GLU A 86 -18.40 7.35 -12.43
C GLU A 86 -17.28 6.28 -12.48
N ARG A 87 -17.40 5.23 -11.67
CA ARG A 87 -16.50 4.07 -11.76
C ARG A 87 -16.85 3.19 -12.96
N THR A 88 -15.82 2.73 -13.67
CA THR A 88 -15.98 1.63 -14.63
C THR A 88 -16.18 0.33 -13.87
N MET A 89 -17.27 -0.39 -14.17
CA MET A 89 -17.58 -1.66 -13.53
C MET A 89 -16.75 -2.79 -14.14
N ASN A 90 -16.20 -3.66 -13.28
CA ASN A 90 -15.49 -4.87 -13.69
C ASN A 90 -16.47 -6.05 -13.84
N SER A 91 -16.10 -7.06 -14.62
CA SER A 91 -16.90 -8.28 -14.75
C SER A 91 -16.90 -9.09 -13.44
N THR A 92 -17.94 -9.90 -13.22
CA THR A 92 -18.03 -10.79 -12.05
C THR A 92 -16.88 -11.78 -11.99
N ASP A 93 -16.45 -12.30 -13.13
CA ASP A 93 -15.35 -13.29 -13.23
C ASP A 93 -14.02 -12.65 -12.84
N THR A 94 -13.78 -11.41 -13.29
CA THR A 94 -12.61 -10.62 -12.91
C THR A 94 -12.57 -10.34 -11.41
N VAL A 95 -13.70 -9.95 -10.82
CA VAL A 95 -13.79 -9.68 -9.37
C VAL A 95 -13.54 -10.95 -8.55
N ALA A 96 -14.04 -12.10 -9.00
CA ALA A 96 -13.80 -13.39 -8.35
C ALA A 96 -12.32 -13.80 -8.40
N GLU A 97 -11.64 -13.61 -9.54
CA GLU A 97 -10.20 -13.88 -9.67
C GLU A 97 -9.38 -13.00 -8.70
N TRP A 98 -9.70 -11.70 -8.64
CA TRP A 98 -8.98 -10.75 -7.77
C TRP A 98 -9.16 -11.08 -6.29
N ALA A 99 -10.33 -11.57 -5.88
CA ALA A 99 -10.58 -11.95 -4.50
C ALA A 99 -9.58 -13.01 -3.99
N GLY A 100 -9.22 -14.00 -4.83
CA GLY A 100 -8.22 -15.01 -4.49
C GLY A 100 -6.81 -14.44 -4.30
N ARG A 101 -6.39 -13.52 -5.17
CA ARG A 101 -5.08 -12.83 -5.05
C ARG A 101 -5.02 -11.95 -3.80
N ILE A 102 -6.07 -11.18 -3.56
CA ILE A 102 -6.18 -10.30 -2.38
C ILE A 102 -6.16 -11.14 -1.09
N ARG A 103 -6.83 -12.30 -1.05
CA ARG A 103 -6.81 -13.20 0.11
C ARG A 103 -5.38 -13.55 0.56
N SER A 104 -4.51 -13.91 -0.39
CA SER A 104 -3.11 -14.25 -0.11
C SER A 104 -2.30 -13.06 0.42
N GLN A 105 -2.67 -11.83 0.03
CA GLN A 105 -2.03 -10.62 0.54
C GLN A 105 -2.48 -10.31 1.98
N LEU A 106 -3.75 -10.59 2.31
CA LEU A 106 -4.33 -10.34 3.63
C LEU A 106 -3.71 -11.22 4.72
N GLU A 107 -3.31 -12.45 4.39
CA GLU A 107 -2.62 -13.39 5.29
C GLU A 107 -1.32 -12.81 5.88
N ARG A 108 -0.75 -11.75 5.28
CA ARG A 108 0.44 -11.05 5.81
C ARG A 108 0.10 -10.06 6.93
N PHE A 109 -1.15 -9.59 6.97
CA PHE A 109 -1.62 -8.56 7.90
C PHE A 109 -2.42 -9.13 9.06
N VAL A 110 -3.03 -10.29 8.91
CA VAL A 110 -3.85 -10.91 9.96
C VAL A 110 -3.56 -12.39 10.07
N ASP A 111 -3.57 -12.91 11.29
CA ASP A 111 -3.36 -14.33 11.56
C ASP A 111 -4.69 -15.07 11.35
N LEU A 112 -4.71 -16.03 10.41
CA LEU A 112 -5.85 -16.91 10.14
C LEU A 112 -5.66 -18.23 10.89
N ASP A 113 -6.45 -18.44 11.94
CA ASP A 113 -6.46 -19.68 12.71
C ASP A 113 -7.86 -19.94 13.32
N ASP A 114 -8.03 -21.11 13.95
CA ASP A 114 -9.30 -21.50 14.59
C ASP A 114 -9.48 -20.90 16.01
N SER A 115 -8.62 -19.97 16.43
CA SER A 115 -8.71 -19.37 17.75
C SER A 115 -9.89 -18.39 17.84
N PRO A 116 -10.34 -18.01 19.06
CA PRO A 116 -11.36 -16.97 19.24
C PRO A 116 -10.98 -15.60 18.66
N THR A 117 -9.69 -15.38 18.37
CA THR A 117 -9.13 -14.15 17.78
C THR A 117 -8.64 -14.35 16.34
N GLY A 118 -8.80 -15.55 15.80
CA GLY A 118 -8.45 -15.90 14.43
C GLY A 118 -9.24 -15.05 13.44
N ALA A 119 -8.53 -14.44 12.49
CA ALA A 119 -9.13 -13.52 11.56
C ALA A 119 -10.09 -14.21 10.60
N ILE A 120 -11.15 -13.50 10.20
CA ILE A 120 -12.15 -14.00 9.25
C ILE A 120 -12.03 -13.21 7.97
N ILE A 121 -11.99 -13.91 6.83
CA ILE A 121 -12.12 -13.27 5.51
C ILE A 121 -13.55 -13.54 5.03
N ALA A 122 -14.36 -12.49 4.96
CA ALA A 122 -15.75 -12.56 4.54
C ALA A 122 -15.94 -11.90 3.18
N ASN A 123 -16.96 -12.30 2.42
CA ASN A 123 -17.33 -11.66 1.15
C ASN A 123 -18.79 -11.19 1.22
N ASN A 124 -19.05 -9.90 0.98
CA ASN A 124 -20.43 -9.40 1.03
C ASN A 124 -21.33 -9.91 -0.09
N MET A 125 -20.77 -10.58 -1.10
CA MET A 125 -21.55 -11.31 -2.09
C MET A 125 -22.38 -12.45 -1.46
N ASP A 126 -21.93 -13.02 -0.33
CA ASP A 126 -22.59 -14.16 0.32
C ASP A 126 -24.01 -13.83 0.80
N TRP A 127 -24.26 -12.59 1.20
CA TRP A 127 -25.59 -12.11 1.58
C TRP A 127 -26.23 -11.17 0.56
N THR A 128 -25.43 -10.48 -0.27
CA THR A 128 -25.97 -9.56 -1.27
C THR A 128 -26.42 -10.28 -2.54
N GLY A 129 -25.70 -11.32 -2.97
CA GLY A 129 -26.07 -12.13 -4.14
C GLY A 129 -27.48 -12.74 -4.07
N PRO A 130 -27.87 -13.39 -2.96
CA PRO A 130 -29.23 -13.93 -2.82
C PRO A 130 -30.29 -12.89 -2.43
N LEU A 131 -29.93 -11.63 -2.20
CA LEU A 131 -30.86 -10.59 -1.78
C LEU A 131 -31.75 -10.15 -2.96
N SER A 132 -33.04 -10.47 -2.90
CA SER A 132 -33.98 -10.01 -3.93
C SER A 132 -34.16 -8.49 -3.88
N ALA A 133 -34.41 -7.88 -5.04
CA ALA A 133 -34.66 -6.43 -5.13
C ALA A 133 -35.80 -5.97 -4.21
N VAL A 134 -36.86 -6.78 -4.06
CA VAL A 134 -37.98 -6.48 -3.16
C VAL A 134 -37.52 -6.46 -1.70
N ALA A 135 -36.75 -7.46 -1.28
CA ALA A 135 -36.20 -7.51 0.08
C ALA A 135 -35.23 -6.34 0.33
N PHE A 136 -34.38 -6.01 -0.63
CA PHE A 136 -33.49 -4.84 -0.54
C PHE A 136 -34.28 -3.54 -0.29
N LEU A 137 -35.29 -3.25 -1.11
CA LEU A 137 -36.08 -2.01 -0.97
C LEU A 137 -36.91 -1.99 0.32
N ARG A 138 -37.55 -3.13 0.65
CA ARG A 138 -38.48 -3.23 1.79
C ARG A 138 -37.76 -3.30 3.14
N ASP A 139 -36.70 -4.09 3.24
CA ASP A 139 -36.08 -4.43 4.52
C ASP A 139 -34.89 -3.52 4.84
N ILE A 140 -34.23 -2.96 3.81
CA ILE A 140 -33.11 -2.04 3.97
C ILE A 140 -33.53 -0.63 3.53
N GLY A 141 -33.99 -0.48 2.28
CA GLY A 141 -34.26 0.82 1.64
C GLY A 141 -35.22 1.73 2.42
N LYS A 142 -36.26 1.17 3.07
CA LYS A 142 -37.21 1.95 3.90
C LYS A 142 -36.56 2.73 5.04
N HIS A 143 -35.36 2.32 5.47
CA HIS A 143 -34.63 2.96 6.56
C HIS A 143 -33.76 4.12 6.10
N PHE A 144 -33.73 4.46 4.81
CA PHE A 144 -32.91 5.52 4.26
C PHE A 144 -33.79 6.66 3.72
N SER A 145 -33.60 7.85 4.27
CA SER A 145 -34.27 9.05 3.77
C SER A 145 -33.50 9.61 2.58
N ILE A 146 -34.16 9.75 1.44
CA ILE A 146 -33.58 10.38 0.24
C ILE A 146 -33.03 11.78 0.58
N ASN A 147 -33.75 12.58 1.35
CA ASN A 147 -33.31 13.92 1.73
C ASN A 147 -31.99 13.90 2.51
N VAL A 148 -31.80 12.92 3.40
CA VAL A 148 -30.56 12.77 4.18
C VAL A 148 -29.42 12.30 3.29
N MET A 149 -29.70 11.40 2.34
CA MET A 149 -28.69 10.92 1.39
C MET A 149 -28.19 12.04 0.46
N LEU A 150 -29.11 12.85 -0.07
CA LEU A 150 -28.79 13.99 -0.94
C LEU A 150 -28.00 15.09 -0.22
N ALA A 151 -28.18 15.23 1.10
CA ALA A 151 -27.48 16.23 1.90
C ALA A 151 -26.00 15.91 2.17
N ARG A 152 -25.51 14.70 1.83
CA ARG A 152 -24.10 14.35 1.98
C ARG A 152 -23.25 15.11 0.98
N ASP A 153 -22.15 15.70 1.43
CA ASP A 153 -21.30 16.59 0.61
C ASP A 153 -20.82 15.93 -0.69
N THR A 154 -20.37 14.67 -0.66
CA THR A 154 -19.92 13.93 -1.86
C THR A 154 -21.05 13.77 -2.87
N VAL A 155 -22.24 13.40 -2.40
CA VAL A 155 -23.43 13.20 -3.25
C VAL A 155 -23.89 14.54 -3.82
N LYS A 156 -24.00 15.57 -2.97
CA LYS A 156 -24.40 16.91 -3.36
C LYS A 156 -23.49 17.47 -4.45
N ARG A 157 -22.17 17.40 -4.25
CA ARG A 157 -21.18 17.88 -5.22
C ARG A 157 -21.30 17.18 -6.57
N ARG A 158 -21.42 15.85 -6.57
CA ARG A 158 -21.55 15.03 -7.79
C ARG A 158 -22.85 15.30 -8.53
N LEU A 159 -23.95 15.50 -7.81
CA LEU A 159 -25.24 15.86 -8.41
C LEU A 159 -25.22 17.25 -9.05
N GLU A 160 -24.43 18.19 -8.51
CA GLU A 160 -24.27 19.54 -9.07
C GLU A 160 -23.32 19.55 -10.30
N SER A 161 -22.39 18.59 -10.42
CA SER A 161 -21.42 18.53 -11.51
C SER A 161 -21.77 17.53 -12.61
N ASP A 162 -21.48 16.25 -12.38
CA ASP A 162 -21.45 15.19 -13.40
C ASP A 162 -22.75 14.36 -13.42
N GLY A 163 -23.58 14.50 -12.40
CA GLY A 163 -24.66 13.57 -12.09
C GLY A 163 -24.17 12.33 -11.35
N MET A 164 -25.14 11.52 -10.87
CA MET A 164 -24.89 10.27 -10.17
C MET A 164 -25.97 9.26 -10.56
N SER A 165 -25.57 8.05 -10.98
CA SER A 165 -26.53 6.97 -11.23
C SER A 165 -27.19 6.47 -9.94
N TYR A 166 -28.37 5.86 -10.08
CA TYR A 166 -29.05 5.20 -8.97
C TYR A 166 -28.20 4.06 -8.37
N THR A 167 -27.39 3.41 -9.19
CA THR A 167 -26.43 2.37 -8.80
C THR A 167 -25.42 2.92 -7.80
N GLU A 168 -24.67 3.96 -8.15
CA GLU A 168 -23.71 4.63 -7.25
C GLU A 168 -24.40 5.17 -5.99
N PHE A 169 -25.58 5.78 -6.14
CA PHE A 169 -26.35 6.30 -5.01
C PHE A 169 -26.79 5.22 -4.01
N SER A 170 -26.98 3.98 -4.48
CA SER A 170 -27.42 2.85 -3.66
C SER A 170 -26.27 2.14 -2.93
N TYR A 171 -25.01 2.43 -3.28
CA TYR A 171 -23.82 1.82 -2.67
C TYR A 171 -23.83 1.89 -1.14
N MET A 172 -24.17 3.06 -0.59
CA MET A 172 -24.21 3.28 0.87
C MET A 172 -25.16 2.31 1.59
N LEU A 173 -26.28 1.93 0.97
CA LEU A 173 -27.24 1.00 1.57
C LEU A 173 -26.65 -0.40 1.69
N LEU A 174 -25.88 -0.83 0.69
CA LEU A 174 -25.20 -2.13 0.69
C LEU A 174 -24.11 -2.17 1.76
N GLN A 175 -23.23 -1.15 1.81
CA GLN A 175 -22.20 -1.08 2.84
C GLN A 175 -22.80 -0.98 4.26
N ALA A 176 -23.92 -0.28 4.44
CA ALA A 176 -24.61 -0.25 5.72
C ALA A 176 -25.18 -1.63 6.12
N ASN A 177 -25.74 -2.35 5.15
CA ASN A 177 -26.25 -3.71 5.35
C ASN A 177 -25.12 -4.70 5.68
N ASP A 178 -23.91 -4.53 5.14
CA ASP A 178 -22.77 -5.37 5.48
C ASP A 178 -22.50 -5.37 7.00
N PHE A 179 -22.58 -4.22 7.67
CA PHE A 179 -22.43 -4.16 9.12
C PHE A 179 -23.54 -4.97 9.83
N VAL A 180 -24.78 -4.88 9.38
CA VAL A 180 -25.90 -5.66 9.94
C VAL A 180 -25.63 -7.17 9.79
N GLN A 181 -25.22 -7.61 8.60
CA GLN A 181 -24.98 -9.02 8.31
C GLN A 181 -23.78 -9.55 9.08
N LEU A 182 -22.67 -8.80 9.14
CA LEU A 182 -21.50 -9.18 9.92
C LEU A 182 -21.79 -9.26 11.42
N ARG A 183 -22.64 -8.38 11.94
CA ARG A 183 -23.07 -8.44 13.35
C ARG A 183 -23.95 -9.68 13.61
N ARG A 184 -24.88 -9.99 12.72
CA ARG A 184 -25.75 -11.18 12.83
C ARG A 184 -24.97 -12.49 12.70
N ASN A 185 -24.02 -12.56 11.77
CA ASN A 185 -23.29 -13.79 11.45
C ASN A 185 -22.08 -14.04 12.38
N TYR A 186 -21.41 -12.97 12.82
CA TYR A 186 -20.13 -13.08 13.53
C TYR A 186 -20.08 -12.30 14.85
N GLY A 187 -21.17 -11.65 15.26
CA GLY A 187 -21.18 -10.82 16.47
C GLY A 187 -20.30 -9.57 16.34
N CYS A 188 -20.03 -9.10 15.11
CA CYS A 188 -19.23 -7.90 14.87
C CYS A 188 -19.85 -6.66 15.53
N ARG A 189 -19.05 -5.89 16.28
CA ARG A 189 -19.47 -4.71 17.06
C ARG A 189 -18.74 -3.43 16.71
N LEU A 190 -17.69 -3.47 15.90
CA LEU A 190 -16.92 -2.28 15.48
C LEU A 190 -16.60 -2.34 13.99
N GLN A 191 -16.82 -1.24 13.28
CA GLN A 191 -16.25 -1.04 11.94
C GLN A 191 -15.09 -0.04 12.01
N VAL A 192 -13.99 -0.38 11.34
CA VAL A 192 -12.86 0.52 11.11
C VAL A 192 -12.64 0.81 9.63
N GLY A 193 -12.21 2.03 9.30
CA GLY A 193 -11.94 2.45 7.92
C GLY A 193 -11.22 3.79 7.83
N GLY A 194 -10.91 4.26 6.62
CA GLY A 194 -10.36 5.59 6.42
C GLY A 194 -11.34 6.70 6.80
N SER A 195 -10.86 7.91 7.11
CA SER A 195 -11.73 9.03 7.50
C SER A 195 -12.70 9.47 6.40
N ASP A 196 -12.38 9.20 5.13
CA ASP A 196 -13.28 9.36 3.99
C ASP A 196 -14.51 8.42 4.04
N GLN A 197 -14.44 7.31 4.75
CA GLN A 197 -15.51 6.32 4.86
C GLN A 197 -16.49 6.60 6.01
N TRP A 198 -16.26 7.65 6.82
CA TRP A 198 -17.07 7.95 8.01
C TRP A 198 -18.58 7.94 7.74
N GLY A 199 -19.02 8.60 6.66
CA GLY A 199 -20.42 8.65 6.29
C GLY A 199 -21.02 7.25 6.11
N ASN A 200 -20.37 6.39 5.33
CA ASN A 200 -20.90 5.05 5.05
C ASN A 200 -20.85 4.14 6.30
N ILE A 201 -19.81 4.28 7.14
CA ILE A 201 -19.70 3.54 8.39
C ILE A 201 -20.84 3.90 9.36
N ILE A 202 -21.12 5.20 9.55
CA ILE A 202 -22.22 5.64 10.41
C ILE A 202 -23.59 5.24 9.87
N ALA A 203 -23.75 5.14 8.55
CA ALA A 203 -24.97 4.58 7.98
C ALA A 203 -25.19 3.12 8.42
N GLY A 204 -24.13 2.33 8.51
CA GLY A 204 -24.18 0.96 9.08
C GLY A 204 -24.55 0.95 10.55
N VAL A 205 -23.94 1.82 11.37
CA VAL A 205 -24.29 1.97 12.80
C VAL A 205 -25.77 2.29 12.98
N GLU A 206 -26.27 3.28 12.24
CA GLU A 206 -27.66 3.70 12.31
C GLU A 206 -28.62 2.62 11.78
N LEU A 207 -28.23 1.87 10.75
CA LEU A 207 -29.05 0.77 10.25
C LEU A 207 -29.19 -0.34 11.29
N ASN A 208 -28.10 -0.76 11.95
CA ASN A 208 -28.15 -1.75 13.04
C ASN A 208 -29.17 -1.35 14.13
N ARG A 209 -29.17 -0.07 14.52
CA ARG A 209 -30.12 0.49 15.49
C ARG A 209 -31.56 0.45 14.99
N ARG A 210 -31.80 0.68 13.69
CA ARG A 210 -33.15 0.71 13.11
C ARG A 210 -33.74 -0.66 12.86
N VAL A 211 -32.93 -1.62 12.40
CA VAL A 211 -33.43 -2.95 12.03
C VAL A 211 -33.57 -3.87 13.24
N ASP A 212 -32.62 -3.80 14.18
CA ASP A 212 -32.52 -4.77 15.28
C ASP A 212 -32.41 -4.11 16.66
N SER A 213 -32.49 -2.78 16.76
CA SER A 213 -32.31 -2.03 18.02
C SER A 213 -30.96 -2.29 18.71
N GLU A 214 -29.92 -2.59 17.92
CA GLU A 214 -28.59 -2.94 18.43
C GLU A 214 -27.61 -1.79 18.29
N SER A 215 -26.81 -1.57 19.33
CA SER A 215 -25.73 -0.58 19.36
C SER A 215 -24.42 -1.23 18.91
N VAL A 216 -23.73 -0.55 18.00
CA VAL A 216 -22.41 -0.91 17.47
C VAL A 216 -21.56 0.35 17.31
N HIS A 217 -20.26 0.19 17.17
CA HIS A 217 -19.27 1.26 17.18
C HIS A 217 -18.67 1.53 15.80
N ALA A 218 -18.17 2.74 15.64
CA ALA A 218 -17.40 3.17 14.48
C ALA A 218 -16.10 3.85 14.92
N LEU A 219 -15.02 3.60 14.18
CA LEU A 219 -13.75 4.30 14.36
C LEU A 219 -13.10 4.48 13.00
N THR A 220 -12.66 5.70 12.67
CA THR A 220 -11.90 5.95 11.44
C THR A 220 -10.46 6.31 11.73
N THR A 221 -9.59 5.93 10.82
CA THR A 221 -8.17 6.29 10.82
C THR A 221 -7.91 7.48 9.92
N PRO A 222 -6.87 8.30 10.19
CA PRO A 222 -6.53 9.43 9.35
C PRO A 222 -6.21 9.01 7.90
N LEU A 223 -6.57 9.86 6.95
CA LEU A 223 -6.01 9.78 5.61
C LEU A 223 -4.52 10.14 5.65
N VAL A 224 -3.70 9.34 4.96
CA VAL A 224 -2.26 9.57 4.92
C VAL A 224 -1.93 10.61 3.86
N THR A 225 -1.45 11.75 4.33
CA THR A 225 -0.86 12.82 3.52
C THR A 225 0.59 13.04 3.94
N SER A 226 1.41 13.50 3.01
CA SER A 226 2.74 14.03 3.32
C SER A 226 2.64 15.48 3.80
N ALA A 227 3.69 15.98 4.45
CA ALA A 227 3.75 17.35 4.94
C ALA A 227 3.64 18.40 3.81
N ASP A 228 4.01 18.03 2.57
CA ASP A 228 3.85 18.86 1.37
C ASP A 228 2.46 18.77 0.72
N GLY A 229 1.50 18.07 1.34
CA GLY A 229 0.12 17.96 0.90
C GLY A 229 -0.14 16.92 -0.19
N LYS A 230 0.86 16.12 -0.58
CA LYS A 230 0.66 15.04 -1.56
C LYS A 230 -0.04 13.84 -0.93
N LYS A 231 -0.81 13.13 -1.77
CA LYS A 231 -1.48 11.88 -1.38
C LYS A 231 -0.44 10.76 -1.27
N PHE A 232 -0.45 10.05 -0.13
CA PHE A 232 0.39 8.88 0.09
C PHE A 232 0.06 7.72 -0.85
N GLY A 233 1.04 6.86 -1.11
CA GLY A 233 0.88 5.63 -1.90
C GLY A 233 0.83 5.86 -3.41
N LYS A 234 1.26 7.04 -3.89
CA LYS A 234 1.45 7.34 -5.31
C LYS A 234 2.92 7.27 -5.69
N SER A 235 3.24 6.51 -6.74
CA SER A 235 4.59 6.46 -7.32
C SER A 235 4.92 7.80 -8.00
N THR A 236 6.20 8.05 -8.26
CA THR A 236 6.69 9.24 -8.98
C THR A 236 6.09 9.39 -10.38
N GLY A 237 5.61 8.30 -10.98
CA GLY A 237 4.87 8.28 -12.25
C GLY A 237 3.34 8.41 -12.13
N GLY A 238 2.79 8.69 -10.95
CA GLY A 238 1.34 8.88 -10.71
C GLY A 238 0.51 7.60 -10.49
N GLY A 239 1.15 6.43 -10.62
CA GLY A 239 0.54 5.12 -10.36
C GLY A 239 0.36 4.80 -8.88
N SER A 240 -0.40 3.76 -8.56
CA SER A 240 -0.51 3.23 -7.19
C SER A 240 0.71 2.40 -6.84
N LEU A 241 1.10 2.41 -5.56
CA LEU A 241 2.13 1.52 -5.02
C LEU A 241 1.48 0.19 -4.58
N TRP A 242 1.61 -0.86 -5.39
CA TRP A 242 0.91 -2.13 -5.18
C TRP A 242 1.65 -3.03 -4.18
N LEU A 243 0.91 -3.93 -3.52
CA LEU A 243 1.49 -4.96 -2.64
C LEU A 243 1.98 -6.19 -3.43
N ASP A 244 1.45 -6.39 -4.62
CA ASP A 244 1.85 -7.47 -5.53
C ASP A 244 3.25 -7.19 -6.12
N PRO A 245 4.23 -8.09 -5.92
CA PRO A 245 5.60 -7.90 -6.39
C PRO A 245 5.75 -7.83 -7.92
N GLU A 246 4.79 -8.35 -8.70
CA GLU A 246 4.79 -8.24 -10.16
C GLU A 246 4.28 -6.87 -10.63
N MET A 247 3.44 -6.20 -9.83
CA MET A 247 2.91 -4.87 -10.14
C MET A 247 3.77 -3.74 -9.55
N THR A 248 4.44 -3.99 -8.44
CA THR A 248 5.41 -3.08 -7.82
C THR A 248 6.51 -3.95 -7.23
N SER A 249 7.70 -3.89 -7.83
CA SER A 249 8.81 -4.71 -7.38
C SER A 249 9.16 -4.43 -5.91
N PRO A 250 9.64 -5.42 -5.15
CA PRO A 250 10.12 -5.20 -3.77
C PRO A 250 11.17 -4.08 -3.68
N TYR A 251 11.97 -3.89 -4.75
CA TYR A 251 12.91 -2.77 -4.84
C TYR A 251 12.20 -1.42 -4.92
N ALA A 252 11.23 -1.27 -5.83
CA ALA A 252 10.43 -0.05 -5.94
C ALA A 252 9.67 0.27 -4.64
N TRP A 253 9.09 -0.76 -4.00
CA TRP A 253 8.45 -0.67 -2.70
C TRP A 253 9.40 -0.13 -1.63
N TYR A 254 10.58 -0.73 -1.48
CA TYR A 254 11.58 -0.29 -0.52
C TYR A 254 12.05 1.14 -0.80
N GLN A 255 12.35 1.46 -2.06
CA GLN A 255 12.82 2.80 -2.46
C GLN A 255 11.76 3.88 -2.20
N TYR A 256 10.47 3.56 -2.35
CA TYR A 256 9.40 4.49 -1.99
C TYR A 256 9.52 4.93 -0.53
N PHE A 257 9.63 3.97 0.40
CA PHE A 257 9.75 4.26 1.83
C PHE A 257 11.10 4.86 2.20
N VAL A 258 12.19 4.44 1.56
CA VAL A 258 13.54 5.01 1.81
C VAL A 258 13.60 6.49 1.43
N ASN A 259 12.75 6.91 0.49
CA ASN A 259 12.67 8.30 0.02
C ASN A 259 11.66 9.15 0.79
N THR A 260 11.05 8.64 1.87
CA THR A 260 10.20 9.42 2.77
C THR A 260 10.95 10.65 3.31
N ALA A 261 10.28 11.80 3.31
CA ALA A 261 10.84 13.04 3.83
C ALA A 261 11.07 12.96 5.35
N ASP A 262 12.10 13.66 5.85
CA ASP A 262 12.40 13.71 7.29
C ASP A 262 11.19 14.21 8.11
N ALA A 263 10.39 15.14 7.55
CA ALA A 263 9.18 15.66 8.19
C ALA A 263 8.06 14.63 8.38
N ASP A 264 8.07 13.54 7.61
CA ASP A 264 6.99 12.54 7.59
C ASP A 264 7.41 11.20 8.20
N VAL A 265 8.72 10.88 8.20
CA VAL A 265 9.22 9.53 8.47
C VAL A 265 8.85 9.01 9.87
N VAL A 266 8.94 9.84 10.91
CA VAL A 266 8.58 9.43 12.28
C VAL A 266 7.08 9.20 12.42
N ARG A 267 6.26 10.05 11.78
CA ARG A 267 4.80 9.84 11.73
C ARG A 267 4.46 8.54 11.00
N TYR A 268 5.13 8.26 9.89
CA TYR A 268 4.92 7.03 9.11
C TYR A 268 5.39 5.80 9.87
N LEU A 269 6.55 5.83 10.53
CA LEU A 269 6.98 4.78 11.44
C LEU A 269 5.91 4.52 12.51
N ARG A 270 5.43 5.56 13.18
CA ARG A 270 4.40 5.46 14.22
C ARG A 270 3.10 4.82 13.71
N TRP A 271 2.68 5.12 12.49
CA TRP A 271 1.43 4.61 11.92
C TRP A 271 1.56 3.21 11.32
N PHE A 272 2.66 2.95 10.60
CA PHE A 272 2.80 1.76 9.77
C PHE A 272 3.54 0.60 10.43
N THR A 273 4.19 0.83 11.57
CA THR A 273 5.03 -0.18 12.24
C THR A 273 4.54 -0.48 13.66
N PHE A 274 5.13 -1.50 14.29
CA PHE A 274 4.83 -1.90 15.67
C PHE A 274 5.91 -1.44 16.66
N LEU A 275 6.73 -0.47 16.26
CA LEU A 275 7.78 0.08 17.11
C LEU A 275 7.22 0.67 18.40
N THR A 276 8.00 0.53 19.48
CA THR A 276 7.67 1.15 20.77
C THR A 276 7.88 2.66 20.71
N LYS A 277 7.40 3.36 21.75
CA LYS A 277 7.59 4.80 21.85
C LYS A 277 9.07 5.16 21.96
N GLU A 278 9.83 4.38 22.73
CA GLU A 278 11.27 4.55 22.93
C GLU A 278 12.03 4.38 21.62
N GLU A 279 11.73 3.35 20.83
CA GLU A 279 12.34 3.16 19.50
C GLU A 279 12.02 4.33 18.54
N LEU A 280 10.82 4.90 18.63
CA LEU A 280 10.43 6.06 17.81
C LEU A 280 11.17 7.32 18.25
N ASP A 281 11.30 7.56 19.55
CA ASP A 281 12.00 8.70 20.12
C ASP A 281 13.50 8.67 19.73
N GLU A 282 14.13 7.49 19.75
CA GLU A 282 15.51 7.29 19.26
C GLU A 282 15.65 7.62 17.77
N LEU A 283 14.72 7.18 16.93
CA LEU A 283 14.75 7.43 15.49
C LEU A 283 14.43 8.89 15.15
N GLU A 284 13.59 9.56 15.95
CA GLU A 284 13.34 10.99 15.85
C GLU A 284 14.61 11.79 16.16
N GLN A 285 15.29 11.47 17.26
CA GLN A 285 16.58 12.09 17.61
C GLN A 285 17.63 11.84 16.52
N ALA A 286 17.75 10.61 16.01
CA ALA A 286 18.66 10.27 14.93
C ALA A 286 18.37 11.06 13.64
N THR A 287 17.10 11.34 13.34
CA THR A 287 16.69 12.13 12.17
C THR A 287 17.13 13.59 12.32
N VAL A 288 17.05 14.15 13.52
CA VAL A 288 17.50 15.53 13.81
C VAL A 288 19.03 15.65 13.79
N GLU A 289 19.73 14.73 14.47
CA GLU A 289 21.19 14.81 14.66
C GLU A 289 21.97 14.32 13.44
N ARG A 290 21.45 13.30 12.75
CA ARG A 290 22.14 12.59 11.65
C ARG A 290 21.21 12.39 10.44
N PRO A 291 20.59 13.45 9.88
CA PRO A 291 19.65 13.31 8.76
C PRO A 291 20.28 12.63 7.53
N HIS A 292 21.57 12.89 7.28
CA HIS A 292 22.32 12.27 6.18
C HIS A 292 22.43 10.74 6.28
N ALA A 293 22.28 10.16 7.48
CA ALA A 293 22.33 8.71 7.69
C ALA A 293 21.00 8.02 7.31
N ARG A 294 19.89 8.78 7.23
CA ARG A 294 18.55 8.28 6.87
C ARG A 294 18.15 7.02 7.64
N GLU A 295 18.43 6.99 8.93
CA GLU A 295 18.23 5.80 9.78
C GLU A 295 16.74 5.46 9.92
N ALA A 296 15.91 6.46 10.19
CA ALA A 296 14.46 6.33 10.26
C ALA A 296 13.85 5.83 8.94
N GLN A 297 14.30 6.35 7.79
CA GLN A 297 13.77 5.92 6.49
C GLN A 297 14.18 4.48 6.16
N ARG A 298 15.42 4.10 6.48
CA ARG A 298 15.89 2.72 6.30
C ARG A 298 15.12 1.75 7.21
N ARG A 299 14.82 2.14 8.45
CA ARG A 299 13.95 1.36 9.34
C ARG A 299 12.55 1.22 8.76
N LEU A 300 11.94 2.32 8.34
CA LEU A 300 10.59 2.31 7.74
C LEU A 300 10.55 1.41 6.50
N ALA A 301 11.50 1.56 5.59
CA ALA A 301 11.59 0.75 4.39
C ALA A 301 11.79 -0.74 4.71
N ALA A 302 12.62 -1.07 5.70
CA ALA A 302 12.83 -2.45 6.13
C ALA A 302 11.56 -3.07 6.74
N GLU A 303 10.93 -2.39 7.70
CA GLU A 303 9.69 -2.86 8.35
C GLU A 303 8.58 -3.09 7.31
N MET A 304 8.38 -2.13 6.40
CA MET A 304 7.33 -2.23 5.38
C MET A 304 7.62 -3.26 4.31
N THR A 305 8.89 -3.43 3.92
CA THR A 305 9.27 -4.46 2.94
C THR A 305 9.19 -5.84 3.56
N THR A 306 9.58 -6.00 4.82
CA THR A 306 9.49 -7.30 5.52
C THR A 306 8.04 -7.69 5.74
N LEU A 307 7.18 -6.74 6.14
CA LEU A 307 5.76 -7.00 6.32
C LEU A 307 5.09 -7.47 5.02
N VAL A 308 5.41 -6.82 3.88
CA VAL A 308 4.73 -7.10 2.62
C VAL A 308 5.42 -8.21 1.84
N HIS A 309 6.74 -8.26 1.75
CA HIS A 309 7.47 -9.18 0.90
C HIS A 309 8.32 -10.19 1.69
N GLY A 310 8.40 -10.11 3.01
CA GLY A 310 9.20 -11.02 3.84
C GLY A 310 10.67 -10.62 3.95
N GLU A 311 11.36 -11.22 4.91
CA GLU A 311 12.73 -10.86 5.29
C GLU A 311 13.75 -11.12 4.17
N GLU A 312 13.56 -12.17 3.39
CA GLU A 312 14.46 -12.54 2.29
C GLU A 312 14.49 -11.42 1.23
N HIS A 313 13.32 -10.97 0.77
CA HIS A 313 13.23 -9.87 -0.19
C HIS A 313 13.74 -8.55 0.41
N THR A 314 13.48 -8.27 1.69
CA THR A 314 14.06 -7.10 2.36
C THR A 314 15.59 -7.12 2.33
N ARG A 315 16.20 -8.26 2.66
CA ARG A 315 17.66 -8.42 2.64
C ARG A 315 18.21 -8.25 1.22
N ALA A 316 17.59 -8.89 0.23
CA ALA A 316 18.00 -8.79 -1.17
C ALA A 316 17.97 -7.33 -1.66
N VAL A 317 16.90 -6.59 -1.36
CA VAL A 317 16.74 -5.20 -1.76
C VAL A 317 17.70 -4.26 -1.02
N GLN A 318 17.99 -4.52 0.25
CA GLN A 318 19.00 -3.77 1.00
C GLN A 318 20.40 -3.97 0.41
N LEU A 319 20.77 -5.21 0.06
CA LEU A 319 22.03 -5.53 -0.60
C LEU A 319 22.11 -4.87 -1.98
N ALA A 320 21.05 -4.97 -2.79
CA ALA A 320 21.00 -4.35 -4.10
C ALA A 320 21.15 -2.83 -4.02
N SER A 321 20.44 -2.19 -3.10
CA SER A 321 20.54 -0.76 -2.86
C SER A 321 21.96 -0.35 -2.45
N GLN A 322 22.70 -1.17 -1.69
CA GLN A 322 24.09 -0.85 -1.35
C GLN A 322 25.04 -1.09 -2.54
N ALA A 323 24.89 -2.23 -3.22
CA ALA A 323 25.76 -2.65 -4.31
C ALA A 323 25.65 -1.73 -5.52
N LEU A 324 24.46 -1.23 -5.87
CA LEU A 324 24.27 -0.26 -6.97
C LEU A 324 25.01 1.07 -6.75
N PHE A 325 25.22 1.47 -5.50
CA PHE A 325 26.02 2.65 -5.15
C PHE A 325 27.47 2.31 -4.79
N GLY A 326 27.97 1.13 -5.19
CA GLY A 326 29.36 0.71 -5.03
C GLY A 326 29.73 0.26 -3.62
N ARG A 327 28.76 -0.04 -2.77
CA ARG A 327 28.97 -0.58 -1.43
C ARG A 327 28.48 -2.04 -1.42
N GLY A 328 29.33 -3.00 -1.77
CA GLY A 328 28.98 -4.42 -1.83
C GLY A 328 29.16 -5.02 -3.23
N GLU A 329 29.01 -6.34 -3.31
CA GLU A 329 29.26 -7.12 -4.52
C GLU A 329 27.98 -7.34 -5.33
N LEU A 330 27.95 -6.86 -6.58
CA LEU A 330 26.78 -7.02 -7.47
C LEU A 330 26.54 -8.48 -7.88
N ARG A 331 27.58 -9.33 -7.81
CA ARG A 331 27.50 -10.76 -8.17
C ARG A 331 26.72 -11.62 -7.17
N GLU A 332 26.53 -11.13 -5.94
CA GLU A 332 25.74 -11.82 -4.91
C GLU A 332 24.22 -11.58 -5.06
N LEU A 333 23.81 -10.63 -5.89
CA LEU A 333 22.39 -10.32 -6.12
C LEU A 333 21.78 -11.38 -7.02
N ASP A 334 20.55 -11.82 -6.72
CA ASP A 334 19.78 -12.63 -7.66
C ASP A 334 19.36 -11.82 -8.90
N GLU A 335 19.12 -12.51 -10.02
CA GLU A 335 18.81 -11.85 -11.30
C GLU A 335 17.56 -10.97 -11.20
N SER A 336 16.53 -11.40 -10.46
CA SER A 336 15.26 -10.71 -10.38
C SER A 336 15.37 -9.37 -9.63
N THR A 337 16.10 -9.37 -8.50
CA THR A 337 16.39 -8.14 -7.74
C THR A 337 17.25 -7.19 -8.55
N LEU A 338 18.28 -7.68 -9.25
CA LEU A 338 19.13 -6.86 -10.10
C LEU A 338 18.32 -6.23 -11.25
N ALA A 339 17.49 -7.01 -11.94
CA ALA A 339 16.66 -6.53 -13.04
C ALA A 339 15.67 -5.45 -12.57
N ALA A 340 14.99 -5.69 -11.43
CA ALA A 340 14.08 -4.70 -10.84
C ALA A 340 14.80 -3.40 -10.49
N ALA A 341 15.96 -3.50 -9.85
CA ALA A 341 16.73 -2.33 -9.43
C ALA A 341 17.29 -1.53 -10.62
N LEU A 342 17.71 -2.19 -11.70
CA LEU A 342 18.15 -1.54 -12.93
C LEU A 342 17.00 -0.90 -13.71
N THR A 343 15.80 -1.52 -13.68
CA THR A 343 14.60 -0.98 -14.33
C THR A 343 14.14 0.30 -13.64
N GLU A 344 14.09 0.31 -12.30
CA GLU A 344 13.74 1.50 -11.52
C GLU A 344 14.75 2.64 -11.67
N ALA A 345 16.03 2.30 -11.90
CA ALA A 345 17.08 3.27 -12.11
C ALA A 345 17.17 3.81 -13.54
N ALA A 346 16.49 3.17 -14.49
CA ALA A 346 16.62 3.50 -15.90
C ALA A 346 16.12 4.93 -16.18
N VAL A 347 16.93 5.69 -16.93
CA VAL A 347 16.51 6.99 -17.46
C VAL A 347 15.37 6.72 -18.46
N GLU A 348 14.24 7.39 -18.29
CA GLU A 348 13.02 7.18 -19.08
C GLU A 348 12.41 5.75 -18.98
N GLY A 349 12.78 4.97 -17.95
CA GLY A 349 12.20 3.65 -17.69
C GLY A 349 12.59 2.58 -18.71
N LYS A 350 13.64 2.82 -19.52
CA LYS A 350 14.16 1.85 -20.49
C LYS A 350 15.58 1.44 -20.16
N VAL A 351 15.76 0.16 -19.86
CA VAL A 351 17.08 -0.45 -19.86
C VAL A 351 17.56 -0.51 -21.30
N ALA A 352 18.76 0.01 -21.58
CA ALA A 352 19.34 -0.07 -22.90
C ALA A 352 19.65 -1.52 -23.30
N GLU A 353 19.56 -1.82 -24.58
CA GLU A 353 20.02 -3.08 -25.14
C GLU A 353 21.29 -2.84 -25.94
N ALA A 354 22.27 -3.72 -25.79
CA ALA A 354 23.50 -3.67 -26.56
C ALA A 354 23.93 -5.06 -26.97
N ASP A 355 24.40 -5.18 -28.22
CA ASP A 355 25.21 -6.32 -28.63
C ASP A 355 26.58 -6.28 -27.93
N GLY A 356 27.29 -7.41 -27.91
CA GLY A 356 28.60 -7.51 -27.27
C GLY A 356 29.71 -6.67 -27.93
N THR A 357 29.39 -5.84 -28.94
CA THR A 357 30.37 -5.04 -29.68
C THR A 357 30.34 -3.55 -29.30
N ALA A 358 29.32 -3.11 -28.56
CA ALA A 358 29.19 -1.73 -28.10
C ALA A 358 30.31 -1.35 -27.11
N THR A 359 30.98 -0.22 -27.37
CA THR A 359 32.01 0.32 -26.47
C THR A 359 31.40 0.96 -25.23
N ILE A 360 32.17 1.19 -24.17
CA ILE A 360 31.72 1.94 -22.98
C ILE A 360 31.10 3.30 -23.35
N VAL A 361 31.61 3.96 -24.40
CA VAL A 361 31.08 5.24 -24.89
C VAL A 361 29.68 5.05 -25.48
N ASP A 362 29.45 3.98 -26.25
CA ASP A 362 28.15 3.64 -26.81
C ASP A 362 27.15 3.33 -25.70
N LEU A 363 27.57 2.49 -24.75
CA LEU A 363 26.75 2.04 -23.62
C LEU A 363 26.27 3.22 -22.74
N LEU A 364 27.16 4.16 -22.40
CA LEU A 364 26.80 5.34 -21.60
C LEU A 364 25.81 6.28 -22.30
N VAL A 365 25.83 6.34 -23.62
CA VAL A 365 24.86 7.15 -24.40
C VAL A 365 23.55 6.39 -24.54
N ALA A 366 23.60 5.11 -24.89
CA ALA A 366 22.43 4.25 -25.04
C ALA A 366 21.61 4.16 -23.74
N SER A 367 22.28 4.12 -22.59
CA SER A 367 21.65 4.06 -21.27
C SER A 367 21.11 5.42 -20.78
N GLY A 368 21.26 6.49 -21.56
CA GLY A 368 20.86 7.84 -21.16
C GLY A 368 21.73 8.48 -20.07
N LEU A 369 22.83 7.84 -19.65
CA LEU A 369 23.74 8.41 -18.64
C LEU A 369 24.51 9.62 -19.19
N CYS A 370 24.71 9.71 -20.51
CA CYS A 370 25.37 10.80 -21.19
C CYS A 370 24.57 11.25 -22.42
N GLU A 371 24.35 12.56 -22.56
CA GLU A 371 23.61 13.14 -23.69
C GLU A 371 24.32 13.03 -25.05
N SER A 372 25.64 12.76 -25.04
CA SER A 372 26.43 12.63 -26.27
C SER A 372 27.69 11.81 -26.06
N ARG A 373 28.25 11.28 -27.16
CA ARG A 373 29.55 10.58 -27.19
C ARG A 373 30.68 11.43 -26.60
N GLY A 374 30.67 12.74 -26.86
CA GLY A 374 31.66 13.67 -26.31
C GLY A 374 31.57 13.81 -24.78
N ALA A 375 30.36 13.83 -24.23
CA ALA A 375 30.15 13.80 -22.78
C ALA A 375 30.59 12.45 -22.17
N ALA A 376 30.27 11.34 -22.83
CA ALA A 376 30.70 10.01 -22.38
C ALA A 376 32.23 9.84 -22.37
N ARG A 377 32.92 10.27 -23.42
CA ARG A 377 34.40 10.25 -23.47
C ARG A 377 35.04 11.06 -22.34
N ARG A 378 34.50 12.25 -22.04
CA ARG A 378 34.96 13.05 -20.90
C ARG A 378 34.76 12.32 -19.57
N ALA A 379 33.58 11.73 -19.36
CA ALA A 379 33.27 10.98 -18.14
C ALA A 379 34.23 9.79 -17.92
N VAL A 380 34.62 9.08 -18.99
CA VAL A 380 35.60 7.98 -18.90
C VAL A 380 37.00 8.52 -18.58
N ASN A 381 37.47 9.53 -19.32
CA ASN A 381 38.82 10.11 -19.14
C ASN A 381 39.02 10.75 -17.75
N GLU A 382 37.97 11.33 -17.19
CA GLU A 382 37.97 11.91 -15.83
C GLU A 382 37.84 10.84 -14.72
N GLY A 383 37.79 9.55 -15.09
CA GLY A 383 37.67 8.43 -14.15
C GLY A 383 36.29 8.33 -13.49
N GLY A 384 35.27 8.93 -14.12
CA GLY A 384 33.90 8.99 -13.65
C GLY A 384 33.01 7.86 -14.15
N ALA A 385 33.48 7.00 -15.07
CA ALA A 385 32.74 5.86 -15.60
C ALA A 385 33.13 4.55 -14.90
N SER A 386 32.15 3.72 -14.57
CA SER A 386 32.36 2.37 -14.07
C SER A 386 31.33 1.38 -14.60
N VAL A 387 31.75 0.14 -14.79
CA VAL A 387 30.93 -1.02 -15.16
C VAL A 387 31.02 -2.01 -14.02
N ASN A 388 29.89 -2.47 -13.50
CA ASN A 388 29.83 -3.42 -12.38
C ASN A 388 30.69 -3.01 -11.17
N ASN A 389 30.69 -1.71 -10.85
CA ASN A 389 31.52 -1.06 -9.83
C ASN A 389 33.03 -1.02 -10.10
N GLU A 390 33.51 -1.54 -11.22
CA GLU A 390 34.90 -1.44 -11.67
C GLU A 390 35.09 -0.20 -12.55
N ARG A 391 36.13 0.60 -12.30
CA ARG A 391 36.38 1.81 -13.10
C ARG A 391 36.91 1.42 -14.47
N VAL A 392 36.34 2.02 -15.51
CA VAL A 392 36.79 1.86 -16.89
C VAL A 392 37.49 3.15 -17.32
N SER A 393 38.72 3.02 -17.81
CA SER A 393 39.54 4.14 -18.31
C SER A 393 39.86 4.06 -19.80
N ASP A 394 39.62 2.90 -20.43
CA ASP A 394 39.80 2.72 -21.87
C ASP A 394 38.50 3.09 -22.61
N LEU A 395 38.62 4.00 -23.58
CA LEU A 395 37.49 4.45 -24.40
C LEU A 395 36.98 3.37 -25.36
N GLU A 396 37.84 2.41 -25.72
CA GLU A 396 37.54 1.31 -26.62
C GLU A 396 37.17 0.02 -25.85
N TRP A 397 37.00 0.11 -24.52
CA TRP A 397 36.55 -1.02 -23.72
C TRP A 397 35.20 -1.54 -24.24
N THR A 398 35.13 -2.86 -24.42
CA THR A 398 33.93 -3.60 -24.80
C THR A 398 33.68 -4.70 -23.76
N PRO A 399 32.41 -5.04 -23.46
CA PRO A 399 32.09 -6.04 -22.45
C PRO A 399 32.46 -7.45 -22.91
N ALA A 400 33.26 -8.16 -22.11
CA ALA A 400 33.52 -9.58 -22.28
C ALA A 400 32.37 -10.42 -21.71
N GLU A 401 32.29 -11.72 -22.05
CA GLU A 401 31.21 -12.59 -21.55
C GLU A 401 31.14 -12.66 -20.03
N GLY A 402 32.29 -12.64 -19.35
CA GLY A 402 32.39 -12.67 -17.88
C GLY A 402 31.98 -11.37 -17.19
N ASP A 403 31.80 -10.28 -17.93
CA ASP A 403 31.33 -9.00 -17.40
C ASP A 403 29.82 -8.98 -17.23
N TYR A 404 29.08 -9.79 -17.99
CA TYR A 404 27.63 -9.83 -17.87
C TYR A 404 27.20 -10.56 -16.60
N LEU A 405 26.62 -9.81 -15.66
CA LEU A 405 25.99 -10.35 -14.46
C LEU A 405 24.80 -11.22 -14.88
N HIS A 406 24.75 -12.45 -14.36
CA HIS A 406 23.79 -13.49 -14.78
C HIS A 406 23.80 -13.74 -16.30
N GLY A 407 24.92 -13.46 -16.97
CA GLY A 407 25.06 -13.57 -18.43
C GLY A 407 24.22 -12.57 -19.23
N ARG A 408 23.55 -11.60 -18.58
CA ARG A 408 22.59 -10.70 -19.23
C ARG A 408 22.76 -9.22 -18.92
N TRP A 409 23.28 -8.84 -17.75
CA TRP A 409 23.19 -7.47 -17.27
C TRP A 409 24.56 -6.80 -17.07
N LEU A 410 24.66 -5.52 -17.41
CA LEU A 410 25.75 -4.64 -17.01
C LEU A 410 25.19 -3.49 -16.17
N VAL A 411 25.87 -3.15 -15.07
CA VAL A 411 25.55 -1.98 -14.25
C VAL A 411 26.52 -0.86 -14.61
N LEU A 412 26.04 0.15 -15.34
CA LEU A 412 26.80 1.34 -15.65
C LEU A 412 26.62 2.38 -14.56
N ARG A 413 27.69 3.12 -14.25
CA ARG A 413 27.62 4.27 -13.34
C ARG A 413 28.48 5.42 -13.83
N ARG A 414 27.91 6.63 -13.71
CA ARG A 414 28.56 7.92 -13.97
C ARG A 414 28.61 8.75 -12.68
N GLY A 415 29.81 8.88 -12.13
CA GLY A 415 30.05 9.53 -10.84
C GLY A 415 29.54 8.70 -9.67
N LYS A 416 28.98 9.34 -8.63
CA LYS A 416 28.53 8.65 -7.41
C LYS A 416 27.04 8.32 -7.37
N LYS A 417 26.20 9.04 -8.12
CA LYS A 417 24.73 9.00 -7.97
C LYS A 417 23.97 8.56 -9.22
N ASN A 418 24.59 8.60 -10.40
CA ASN A 418 23.89 8.26 -11.64
C ASN A 418 24.31 6.86 -12.07
N PHE A 419 23.35 5.96 -12.23
CA PHE A 419 23.57 4.60 -12.66
C PHE A 419 22.45 4.17 -13.60
N ALA A 420 22.73 3.20 -14.47
CA ALA A 420 21.79 2.66 -15.44
C ALA A 420 22.15 1.21 -15.77
N GLY A 421 21.14 0.43 -16.16
CA GLY A 421 21.33 -0.93 -16.63
C GLY A 421 21.50 -1.01 -18.15
N VAL A 422 22.29 -1.99 -18.60
CA VAL A 422 22.28 -2.47 -19.98
C VAL A 422 21.98 -3.96 -19.98
N ARG A 423 21.07 -4.39 -20.85
CA ARG A 423 20.76 -5.79 -21.11
C ARG A 423 21.47 -6.25 -22.40
N ARG A 424 22.07 -7.43 -22.38
CA ARG A 424 22.63 -8.07 -23.57
C ARG A 424 21.50 -8.36 -24.56
N ALA A 425 21.62 -7.85 -25.78
CA ALA A 425 20.76 -8.25 -26.88
C ALA A 425 21.05 -9.73 -27.22
N GLY A 426 20.00 -10.53 -27.40
CA GLY A 426 20.07 -11.98 -27.63
C GLY A 426 20.69 -12.36 -28.96
#